data_AF-A0A7J8FJP6-F1
#
_entry.id   AF-A0A7J8FJP6-F1
#
_cell.length_a   1.000
_cell.length_b   1.000
_cell.length_c   1.000
_cell.angle_alpha   90.00
_cell.angle_beta   90.00
_cell.angle_gamma   90.00
#
_symmetry.space_group_name_H-M   'P 1'
#
loop_
_entity.id
_entity.type
_entity.pdbx_description
1 polymer ?
#
loop_
_entity_poly.entity_id
_entity_poly.type
_entity_poly.pdbx_seq_one_letter_code
_entity_poly.pdbx_strand_id
1 'polypeptide(L)'
;MRAILGSYDSELTPAEYSPQLTRRMREAEDMVQKVHAHSSEMEAQLSQALEDLGVQKQRADMLEMELRVLQCQAGPAEQSVLLSREEVSSLRLKIEELEGERRRLEGDKQQLEAQLQQLSLAGDYDQGRTKVLHMTVNPASEAQQSLRQDQARLREECERLRQLLGALGRGGPVPAGLQASGLPSSQEVAELKKQVESAELKNQRLKEVFQTKIQEFRKACYTLTGYQVDITREGQYRLTSMYAEHKDDCLVFKAAGPSGATMQLLETAFSRSVPELVQLHLLAQDSIPAFLSALTLDLFSRQTVA
;
A
#
# COMPACT_ATOMS: atom_id res chain seq x y z
N MET A 1 26.09 70.00 113.69
CA MET A 1 25.71 71.42 113.85
C MET A 1 24.74 71.54 115.03
N ARG A 2 25.31 71.52 116.23
CA ARG A 2 24.62 71.39 117.53
C ARG A 2 24.60 72.72 118.30
N ALA A 3 24.77 73.85 117.62
CA ALA A 3 25.13 75.13 118.24
C ALA A 3 24.25 76.33 117.84
N ILE A 4 23.10 76.13 117.20
CA ILE A 4 22.17 77.24 116.85
C ILE A 4 20.76 77.03 117.44
N LEU A 5 20.49 75.88 118.06
CA LEU A 5 19.17 75.55 118.61
C LEU A 5 18.98 75.91 120.11
N GLY A 6 19.98 76.50 120.75
CA GLY A 6 19.91 76.87 122.18
C GLY A 6 19.63 78.35 122.46
N SER A 7 19.60 79.22 121.43
CA SER A 7 19.58 80.68 121.63
C SER A 7 18.28 81.36 121.18
N TYR A 8 17.23 80.60 120.85
CA TYR A 8 15.94 81.16 120.42
C TYR A 8 14.80 80.98 121.43
N ASP A 9 15.02 80.23 122.52
CA ASP A 9 14.00 80.01 123.56
C ASP A 9 13.88 81.18 124.57
N SER A 10 14.66 82.24 124.41
CA SER A 10 14.78 83.31 125.42
C SER A 10 14.08 84.63 125.10
N GLU A 11 13.37 84.79 123.99
CA GLU A 11 12.62 86.03 123.73
C GLU A 11 11.29 85.77 123.03
N LEU A 12 10.25 85.44 123.81
CA LEU A 12 8.85 85.83 123.53
C LEU A 12 8.03 85.73 124.82
N THR A 13 7.85 86.87 125.47
CA THR A 13 7.05 87.10 126.67
C THR A 13 5.54 87.06 126.38
N PRO A 14 4.67 86.62 127.33
CA PRO A 14 3.28 86.28 127.06
C PRO A 14 2.30 87.37 127.49
N ALA A 15 2.36 88.57 126.92
CA ALA A 15 1.39 89.62 127.25
C ALA A 15 1.22 90.66 126.14
N GLU A 16 0.76 90.22 124.95
CA GLU A 16 0.02 91.04 123.98
C GLU A 16 -0.52 90.11 122.87
N TYR A 17 -1.47 89.25 123.26
CA TYR A 17 -2.14 88.33 122.34
C TYR A 17 -3.14 89.11 121.47
N SER A 18 -2.75 89.44 120.24
CA SER A 18 -3.63 90.07 119.27
C SER A 18 -4.34 89.02 118.39
N PRO A 19 -5.57 89.29 117.91
CA PRO A 19 -6.29 88.42 116.97
C PRO A 19 -5.59 88.26 115.60
N GLN A 20 -4.55 89.05 115.31
CA GLN A 20 -3.81 89.01 114.05
C GLN A 20 -2.81 87.86 113.97
N LEU A 21 -2.19 87.45 115.11
CA LEU A 21 -1.23 86.35 115.13
C LEU A 21 -1.92 84.99 114.95
N THR A 22 -3.07 84.78 115.61
CA THR A 22 -3.88 83.56 115.44
C THR A 22 -4.38 83.39 114.01
N ARG A 23 -4.66 84.51 113.31
CA ARG A 23 -5.03 84.49 111.90
C ARG A 23 -3.85 84.09 111.01
N ARG A 24 -2.65 84.62 111.26
CA ARG A 24 -1.42 84.21 110.57
C ARG A 24 -1.02 82.76 110.84
N MET A 25 -1.22 82.28 112.06
CA MET A 25 -0.98 80.88 112.41
C MET A 25 -1.92 79.95 111.63
N ARG A 26 -3.22 80.26 111.58
CA ARG A 26 -4.17 79.49 110.76
C ARG A 26 -3.86 79.55 109.28
N GLU A 27 -3.51 80.72 108.74
CA GLU A 27 -3.10 80.87 107.34
C GLU A 27 -1.84 80.04 107.03
N ALA A 28 -0.88 79.98 107.96
CA ALA A 28 0.31 79.14 107.83
C ALA A 28 0.01 77.64 107.94
N GLU A 29 -0.87 77.24 108.86
CA GLU A 29 -1.35 75.86 108.99
C GLU A 29 -2.10 75.39 107.75
N ASP A 30 -2.99 76.23 107.19
CA ASP A 30 -3.70 75.95 105.94
C ASP A 30 -2.72 75.81 104.76
N MET A 31 -1.66 76.63 104.72
CA MET A 31 -0.62 76.51 103.69
C MET A 31 0.20 75.24 103.84
N VAL A 32 0.55 74.85 105.07
CA VAL A 32 1.25 73.59 105.35
C VAL A 32 0.37 72.39 104.98
N GLN A 33 -0.92 72.42 105.31
CA GLN A 33 -1.87 71.36 104.92
C GLN A 33 -2.01 71.27 103.40
N LYS A 34 -2.08 72.40 102.68
CA LYS A 34 -2.10 72.42 101.21
C LYS A 34 -0.82 71.85 100.60
N VAL A 35 0.35 72.22 101.12
CA VAL A 35 1.63 71.67 100.65
C VAL A 35 1.73 70.18 100.96
N HIS A 36 1.27 69.73 102.12
CA HIS A 36 1.27 68.31 102.46
C HIS A 36 0.31 67.50 101.59
N ALA A 37 -0.89 68.01 101.35
CA ALA A 37 -1.85 67.40 100.42
C ALA A 37 -1.26 67.31 99.00
N HIS A 38 -0.62 68.39 98.52
CA HIS A 38 0.02 68.39 97.20
C HIS A 38 1.23 67.43 97.14
N SER A 39 2.04 67.35 98.21
CA SER A 39 3.16 66.39 98.29
C SER A 39 2.67 64.95 98.22
N SER A 40 1.59 64.64 98.97
CA SER A 40 0.97 63.32 98.94
C SER A 40 0.37 62.99 97.56
N GLU A 41 -0.24 63.97 96.89
CA GLU A 41 -0.77 63.79 95.54
C GLU A 41 0.35 63.56 94.51
N MET A 42 1.46 64.30 94.59
CA MET A 42 2.63 64.11 93.73
C MET A 42 3.30 62.75 93.98
N GLU A 43 3.38 62.28 95.23
CA GLU A 43 3.89 60.93 95.56
C GLU A 43 3.00 59.82 95.01
N ALA A 44 1.67 60.02 95.04
CA ALA A 44 0.71 59.08 94.44
C ALA A 44 0.86 59.02 92.91
N GLN A 45 1.00 60.19 92.25
CA GLN A 45 1.24 60.26 90.80
C GLN A 45 2.58 59.62 90.41
N LEU A 46 3.63 59.81 91.22
CA LEU A 46 4.94 59.19 90.97
C LEU A 46 4.88 57.67 91.10
N SER A 47 4.18 57.16 92.12
CA SER A 47 3.95 55.72 92.29
C SER A 47 3.19 55.12 91.11
N GLN A 48 2.12 55.77 90.67
CA GLN A 48 1.35 55.33 89.50
C GLN A 48 2.19 55.30 88.21
N ALA A 49 3.01 56.34 87.99
CA ALA A 49 3.88 56.41 86.81
C ALA A 49 4.97 55.33 86.82
N LEU A 50 5.49 54.96 87.99
CA LEU A 50 6.46 53.87 88.12
C LEU A 50 5.85 52.49 87.85
N GLU A 51 4.61 52.26 88.30
CA GLU A 51 3.87 51.04 87.99
C GLU A 51 3.59 50.92 86.48
N ASP A 52 3.11 52.00 85.86
CA ASP A 52 2.85 52.04 84.42
C ASP A 52 4.13 51.80 83.61
N LEU A 53 5.26 52.40 84.02
CA LEU A 53 6.55 52.16 83.39
C LEU A 53 6.99 50.70 83.51
N GLY A 54 6.75 50.07 84.67
CA GLY A 54 7.00 48.64 84.89
C GLY A 54 6.21 47.75 83.94
N VAL A 55 4.92 48.04 83.77
CA VAL A 55 4.03 47.31 82.84
C VAL A 55 4.48 47.48 81.39
N GLN A 56 4.85 48.68 80.97
CA GLN A 56 5.33 48.92 79.60
C GLN A 56 6.67 48.23 79.32
N LYS A 57 7.56 48.18 80.31
CA LYS A 57 8.84 47.45 80.19
C LYS A 57 8.61 45.95 79.99
N GLN A 58 7.71 45.34 80.77
CA GLN A 58 7.35 43.94 80.60
C GLN A 58 6.77 43.65 79.20
N ARG A 59 5.94 44.56 78.67
CA ARG A 59 5.40 44.44 77.30
C ARG A 59 6.49 44.54 76.24
N ALA A 60 7.45 45.45 76.40
CA ALA A 60 8.59 45.56 75.49
C ALA A 60 9.44 44.28 75.51
N ASP A 61 9.75 43.75 76.70
CA ASP A 61 10.53 42.52 76.85
C ASP A 61 9.81 41.30 76.20
N MET A 62 8.49 41.21 76.33
CA MET A 62 7.70 40.15 75.66
C MET A 62 7.76 40.27 74.13
N LEU A 63 7.58 41.48 73.58
CA LEU A 63 7.64 41.71 72.13
C LEU A 63 9.04 41.46 71.55
N GLU A 64 10.09 41.82 72.28
CA GLU A 64 11.47 41.49 71.87
C GLU A 64 11.72 39.97 71.84
N MET A 65 11.16 39.25 72.80
CA MET A 65 11.25 37.79 72.83
C MET A 65 10.47 37.14 71.68
N GLU A 66 9.26 37.61 71.39
CA GLU A 66 8.46 37.16 70.24
C GLU A 66 9.18 37.42 68.91
N LEU A 67 9.78 38.60 68.74
CA LEU A 67 10.56 38.94 67.55
C LEU A 67 11.79 38.04 67.39
N ARG A 68 12.51 37.74 68.48
CA ARG A 68 13.65 36.80 68.44
C ARG A 68 13.20 35.40 68.05
N VAL A 69 12.08 34.92 68.59
CA VAL A 69 11.54 33.59 68.26
C VAL A 69 11.14 33.51 66.78
N LEU A 70 10.47 34.54 66.26
CA LEU A 70 10.09 34.59 64.84
C LEU A 70 11.30 34.66 63.91
N GLN A 71 12.35 35.41 64.26
CA GLN A 71 13.60 35.45 63.50
C GLN A 71 14.32 34.08 63.48
N CYS A 72 14.37 33.38 64.60
CA CYS A 72 14.94 32.02 64.65
C CYS A 72 14.14 31.00 63.82
N GLN A 73 12.82 31.20 63.67
CA GLN A 73 11.96 30.36 62.84
C GLN A 73 12.03 30.70 61.34
N ALA A 74 12.27 31.96 60.97
CA ALA A 74 12.33 32.41 59.57
C ALA A 74 13.65 32.04 58.86
N GLY A 75 14.78 32.06 59.56
CA GLY A 75 16.10 31.69 59.00
C GLY A 75 16.19 30.34 58.27
N PRO A 76 15.67 29.24 58.85
CA PRO A 76 15.65 27.93 58.16
C PRO A 76 14.57 27.83 57.07
N ALA A 77 13.51 28.63 57.15
CA ALA A 77 12.45 28.66 56.14
C ALA A 77 12.92 29.34 54.84
N GLU A 78 13.69 30.44 54.93
CA GLU A 78 14.21 31.12 53.74
C GLU A 78 15.31 30.31 53.04
N GLN A 79 16.18 29.62 53.79
CA GLN A 79 17.20 28.73 53.22
C GLN A 79 16.59 27.48 52.56
N SER A 80 15.55 26.89 53.14
CA SER A 80 14.84 25.75 52.52
C SER A 80 14.06 26.15 51.26
N VAL A 81 13.53 27.37 51.19
CA VAL A 81 12.88 27.91 49.98
C VAL A 81 13.89 28.19 48.85
N LEU A 82 15.10 28.65 49.18
CA LEU A 82 16.16 28.84 48.17
C LEU A 82 16.70 27.52 47.64
N LEU A 83 16.98 26.55 48.52
CA LEU A 83 17.45 25.21 48.13
C LEU A 83 16.40 24.48 47.28
N SER A 84 15.13 24.54 47.68
CA SER A 84 14.03 23.96 46.88
C SER A 84 13.83 24.66 45.54
N ARG A 85 14.08 25.97 45.45
CA ARG A 85 14.03 26.70 44.17
C ARG A 85 15.18 26.31 43.23
N GLU A 86 16.39 26.13 43.76
CA GLU A 86 17.55 25.64 43.01
C GLU A 86 17.33 24.19 42.54
N GLU A 87 16.80 23.32 43.40
CA GLU A 87 16.36 21.96 43.03
C GLU A 87 15.27 21.98 41.95
N VAL A 88 14.26 22.83 42.07
CA VAL A 88 13.23 22.98 41.03
C VAL A 88 13.83 23.49 39.72
N SER A 89 14.82 24.38 39.77
CA SER A 89 15.49 24.87 38.56
C SER A 89 16.36 23.79 37.90
N SER A 90 17.07 22.97 38.67
CA SER A 90 17.87 21.86 38.14
C SER A 90 17.00 20.74 37.58
N LEU A 91 15.88 20.43 38.24
CA LEU A 91 14.88 19.49 37.73
C LEU A 91 14.24 19.99 36.43
N ARG A 92 13.94 21.29 36.30
CA ARG A 92 13.44 21.88 35.05
C ARG A 92 14.43 21.75 33.90
N LEU A 93 15.71 22.08 34.15
CA LEU A 93 16.77 21.88 33.16
C LEU A 93 16.91 20.41 32.78
N LYS A 94 16.82 19.48 33.75
CA LYS A 94 16.87 18.04 33.46
C LYS A 94 15.67 17.56 32.62
N ILE A 95 14.48 18.10 32.86
CA ILE A 95 13.30 17.82 32.04
C ILE A 95 13.53 18.30 30.62
N GLU A 96 14.02 19.52 30.42
CA GLU A 96 14.32 20.05 29.08
C GLU A 96 15.38 19.23 28.34
N GLU A 97 16.44 18.79 29.03
CA GLU A 97 17.44 17.87 28.48
C GLU A 97 16.82 16.53 28.05
N LEU A 98 16.03 15.90 28.94
CA LEU A 98 15.39 14.61 28.66
C LEU A 98 14.36 14.72 27.53
N GLU A 99 13.63 15.83 27.44
CA GLU A 99 12.73 16.11 26.31
C GLU A 99 13.52 16.27 25.01
N GLY A 100 14.67 16.95 25.04
CA GLY A 100 15.58 17.06 23.91
C GLY A 100 16.12 15.71 23.44
N GLU A 101 16.58 14.87 24.37
CA GLU A 101 17.02 13.50 24.08
C GLU A 101 15.89 12.65 23.52
N ARG A 102 14.68 12.74 24.10
CA ARG A 102 13.50 12.01 23.61
C ARG A 102 13.17 12.39 22.18
N ARG A 103 13.19 13.69 21.84
CA ARG A 103 12.95 14.17 20.47
C ARG A 103 14.01 13.67 19.49
N ARG A 104 15.28 13.62 19.90
CA ARG A 104 16.37 13.06 19.07
C ARG A 104 16.15 11.57 18.82
N LEU A 105 15.90 10.79 19.87
CA LEU A 105 15.63 9.36 19.77
C LEU A 105 14.37 9.06 18.94
N GLU A 106 13.32 9.89 19.05
CA GLU A 106 12.13 9.79 18.22
C GLU A 106 12.45 10.04 16.73
N GLY A 107 13.30 11.03 16.44
CA GLY A 107 13.77 11.29 15.07
C GLY A 107 14.60 10.13 14.51
N ASP A 108 15.56 9.62 15.28
CA ASP A 108 16.40 8.48 14.87
C ASP A 108 15.55 7.22 14.66
N LYS A 109 14.57 6.98 15.55
CA LYS A 109 13.61 5.89 15.41
C LYS A 109 12.82 6.00 14.10
N GLN A 110 12.29 7.19 13.77
CA GLN A 110 11.55 7.38 12.53
C GLN A 110 12.41 7.14 11.29
N GLN A 111 13.68 7.56 11.31
CA GLN A 111 14.62 7.31 10.22
C GLN A 111 14.90 5.82 10.06
N LEU A 112 15.16 5.11 11.16
CA LEU A 112 15.37 3.66 11.16
C LEU A 112 14.12 2.90 10.70
N GLU A 113 12.94 3.30 11.16
CA GLU A 113 11.67 2.71 10.72
C GLU A 113 11.45 2.91 9.21
N ALA A 114 11.76 4.10 8.68
CA ALA A 114 11.68 4.36 7.25
C ALA A 114 12.68 3.49 6.44
N GLN A 115 13.91 3.32 6.94
CA GLN A 115 14.91 2.44 6.31
C GLN A 115 14.47 0.97 6.33
N LEU A 116 13.95 0.49 7.46
CA LEU A 116 13.43 -0.87 7.57
C LEU A 116 12.22 -1.10 6.66
N GLN A 117 11.34 -0.11 6.51
CA GLN A 117 10.23 -0.18 5.56
C GLN A 117 10.74 -0.27 4.12
N GLN A 118 11.74 0.52 3.74
CA GLN A 118 12.35 0.43 2.41
C GLN A 118 12.98 -0.94 2.14
N LEU A 119 13.71 -1.49 3.11
CA LEU A 119 14.31 -2.83 3.01
C LEU A 119 13.23 -3.92 2.94
N SER A 120 12.16 -3.81 3.72
CA SER A 120 11.02 -4.73 3.68
C SER A 120 10.32 -4.71 2.31
N LEU A 121 10.16 -3.53 1.70
CA LEU A 121 9.64 -3.41 0.32
C LEU A 121 10.56 -4.05 -0.73
N ALA A 122 11.88 -4.04 -0.49
CA ALA A 122 12.86 -4.74 -1.31
C ALA A 122 12.89 -6.27 -1.05
N GLY A 123 12.12 -6.75 -0.08
CA GLY A 123 12.01 -8.17 0.27
C GLY A 123 13.03 -8.64 1.30
N ASP A 124 13.64 -7.73 2.07
CA ASP A 124 14.52 -8.08 3.18
C ASP A 124 13.74 -8.69 4.35
N TYR A 125 14.36 -9.60 5.11
CA TYR A 125 13.70 -10.36 6.16
C TYR A 125 14.63 -10.74 7.32
N ASP A 126 14.06 -10.81 8.53
CA ASP A 126 14.76 -11.25 9.73
C ASP A 126 15.03 -12.75 9.72
N GLN A 127 16.31 -13.15 9.63
CA GLN A 127 16.72 -14.57 9.58
C GLN A 127 16.39 -15.36 10.86
N GLY A 128 16.26 -14.69 12.01
CA GLY A 128 15.88 -15.34 13.28
C GLY A 128 14.38 -15.61 13.42
N ARG A 129 13.53 -14.92 12.66
CA ARG A 129 12.06 -15.02 12.73
C ARG A 129 11.46 -15.71 11.51
N THR A 130 12.06 -15.51 10.34
CA THR A 130 11.50 -15.93 9.06
C THR A 130 12.52 -16.78 8.30
N LYS A 131 12.13 -18.01 7.96
CA LYS A 131 12.92 -18.89 7.09
C LYS A 131 12.26 -18.94 5.71
N VAL A 132 12.97 -18.48 4.69
CA VAL A 132 12.50 -18.56 3.30
C VAL A 132 12.76 -19.95 2.74
N LEU A 133 11.72 -20.58 2.21
CA LEU A 133 11.77 -21.90 1.58
C LEU A 133 11.30 -21.77 0.13
N HIS A 134 11.92 -22.54 -0.75
CA HIS A 134 11.51 -22.68 -2.14
C HIS A 134 11.67 -24.13 -2.58
N MET A 135 11.01 -24.52 -3.66
CA MET A 135 11.20 -25.85 -4.23
C MET A 135 12.62 -25.98 -4.78
N THR A 136 13.29 -27.09 -4.46
CA THR A 136 14.62 -27.41 -4.98
C THR A 136 14.60 -27.48 -6.51
N VAL A 137 13.53 -28.07 -7.06
CA VAL A 137 13.24 -28.04 -8.50
C VAL A 137 12.20 -26.95 -8.72
N ASN A 138 12.66 -25.84 -9.26
CA ASN A 138 11.82 -24.70 -9.62
C ASN A 138 12.11 -24.24 -11.06
N PRO A 139 11.18 -23.53 -11.71
CA PRO A 139 11.36 -23.09 -13.10
C PRO A 139 12.64 -22.28 -13.34
N ALA A 140 13.10 -21.49 -12.35
CA ALA A 140 14.34 -20.73 -12.47
C ALA A 140 15.59 -21.64 -12.45
N SER A 141 15.59 -22.69 -11.62
CA SER A 141 16.66 -23.68 -11.55
C SER A 141 16.73 -24.53 -12.83
N GLU A 142 15.58 -24.89 -13.41
CA GLU A 142 15.49 -25.62 -14.67
C GLU A 142 15.99 -24.74 -15.83
N ALA A 143 15.58 -23.47 -15.87
CA ALA A 143 16.07 -22.51 -16.86
C ALA A 143 17.59 -22.30 -16.76
N GLN A 144 18.13 -22.18 -15.54
CA GLN A 144 19.59 -22.11 -15.34
C GLN A 144 20.30 -23.40 -15.78
N GLN A 145 19.71 -24.57 -15.54
CA GLN A 145 20.28 -25.83 -15.97
C GLN A 145 20.28 -25.95 -17.50
N SER A 146 19.18 -25.60 -18.17
CA SER A 146 19.10 -25.54 -19.64
C SER A 146 20.16 -24.59 -20.20
N LEU A 147 20.27 -23.38 -19.64
CA LEU A 147 21.27 -22.40 -20.07
C LEU A 147 22.70 -22.95 -19.92
N ARG A 148 22.99 -23.66 -18.82
CA ARG A 148 24.30 -24.30 -18.63
C ARG A 148 24.55 -25.41 -19.66
N GLN A 149 23.53 -26.21 -19.98
CA GLN A 149 23.64 -27.25 -21.01
C GLN A 149 23.87 -26.66 -22.39
N ASP A 150 23.15 -25.60 -22.75
CA ASP A 150 23.31 -24.92 -24.03
C ASP A 150 24.68 -24.26 -24.14
N GLN A 151 25.17 -23.63 -23.06
CA GLN A 151 26.54 -23.12 -23.00
C GLN A 151 27.58 -24.22 -23.13
N ALA A 152 27.36 -25.40 -22.54
CA ALA A 152 28.27 -26.53 -22.67
C ALA A 152 28.29 -27.04 -24.11
N ARG A 153 27.12 -27.25 -24.74
CA ARG A 153 26.99 -27.64 -26.15
C ARG A 153 27.69 -26.64 -27.07
N LEU A 154 27.45 -25.35 -26.87
CA LEU A 154 28.06 -24.30 -27.67
C LEU A 154 29.59 -24.27 -27.51
N ARG A 155 30.11 -24.51 -26.30
CA ARG A 155 31.55 -24.63 -26.06
C ARG A 155 32.13 -25.83 -26.80
N GLU A 156 31.49 -26.99 -26.72
CA GLU A 156 31.92 -28.20 -27.44
C GLU A 156 31.92 -27.98 -28.96
N GLU A 157 30.89 -27.35 -29.50
CA GLU A 157 30.82 -26.99 -30.92
C GLU A 157 31.91 -25.99 -31.31
N CYS A 158 32.15 -24.97 -30.49
CA CYS A 158 33.21 -24.00 -30.73
C CYS A 158 34.60 -24.65 -30.69
N GLU A 159 34.86 -25.55 -29.74
CA GLU A 159 36.10 -26.30 -29.65
C GLU A 159 36.28 -27.22 -30.86
N ARG A 160 35.22 -27.92 -31.27
CA ARG A 160 35.22 -28.76 -32.47
C ARG A 160 35.51 -27.92 -33.72
N LEU A 161 34.84 -26.79 -33.89
CA LEU A 161 35.07 -25.87 -35.02
C LEU A 161 36.49 -25.31 -35.01
N ARG A 162 37.03 -24.94 -33.84
CA ARG A 162 38.43 -24.48 -33.71
C ARG A 162 39.42 -25.57 -34.09
N GLN A 163 39.19 -26.81 -33.68
CA GLN A 163 40.03 -27.95 -34.06
C GLN A 163 40.01 -28.18 -35.58
N LEU A 164 38.83 -28.05 -36.19
CA LEU A 164 38.64 -28.22 -37.64
C LEU A 164 39.30 -27.11 -38.45
N LEU A 165 39.13 -25.86 -38.05
CA LEU A 165 39.83 -24.73 -38.66
C LEU A 165 41.34 -24.85 -38.49
N GLY A 166 41.82 -25.35 -37.35
CA GLY A 166 43.23 -25.65 -37.12
C GLY A 166 43.78 -26.74 -38.05
N ALA A 167 43.00 -27.79 -38.32
CA ALA A 167 43.36 -28.86 -39.25
C ALA A 167 43.37 -28.38 -40.72
N LEU A 168 42.35 -27.60 -41.12
CA LEU A 168 42.25 -27.00 -42.45
C LEU A 168 43.37 -25.99 -42.70
N GLY A 169 43.68 -25.14 -41.72
CA GLY A 169 44.74 -24.13 -41.81
C GLY A 169 46.15 -24.72 -41.90
N ARG A 170 46.34 -25.97 -41.45
CA ARG A 170 47.58 -26.74 -41.66
C ARG A 170 47.62 -27.50 -43.00
N GLY A 171 46.62 -27.33 -43.87
CA GLY A 171 46.55 -28.00 -45.18
C GLY A 171 46.21 -29.49 -45.10
N GLY A 172 45.69 -29.97 -43.95
CA GLY A 172 45.29 -31.37 -43.78
C GLY A 172 43.92 -31.66 -44.43
N PRO A 173 43.67 -32.91 -44.89
CA PRO A 173 42.37 -33.31 -45.40
C PRO A 173 41.30 -33.17 -44.32
N VAL A 174 40.12 -32.69 -44.72
CA VAL A 174 38.96 -32.49 -43.85
C VAL A 174 38.62 -33.82 -43.15
N PRO A 175 38.65 -33.90 -41.80
CA PRO A 175 38.33 -35.14 -41.10
C PRO A 175 36.88 -35.56 -41.39
N ALA A 176 36.67 -36.82 -41.81
CA ALA A 176 35.38 -37.38 -42.22
C ALA A 176 34.26 -37.28 -41.16
N GLY A 177 34.59 -36.98 -39.90
CA GLY A 177 33.62 -36.68 -38.84
C GLY A 177 32.82 -35.38 -39.06
N LEU A 178 33.11 -34.62 -40.11
CA LEU A 178 32.44 -33.36 -40.46
C LEU A 178 31.14 -33.50 -41.27
N GLN A 179 30.76 -34.70 -41.72
CA GLN A 179 29.47 -34.92 -42.37
C GLN A 179 28.39 -35.49 -41.44
N ALA A 180 28.70 -35.72 -40.15
CA ALA A 180 27.87 -36.55 -39.28
C ALA A 180 27.35 -35.87 -38.01
N SER A 181 27.63 -34.58 -37.75
CA SER A 181 27.22 -33.93 -36.50
C SER A 181 26.32 -32.74 -36.79
N GLY A 182 25.03 -33.03 -36.93
CA GLY A 182 23.96 -32.08 -37.28
C GLY A 182 22.90 -32.71 -38.19
N LEU A 183 23.21 -33.84 -38.82
CA LEU A 183 22.25 -34.66 -39.53
C LEU A 183 21.76 -35.76 -38.57
N PRO A 184 20.45 -36.08 -38.55
CA PRO A 184 19.98 -37.29 -37.87
C PRO A 184 20.81 -38.48 -38.38
N SER A 185 20.98 -39.52 -37.57
CA SER A 185 21.70 -40.73 -37.99
C SER A 185 21.28 -41.10 -39.42
N SER A 186 22.22 -41.46 -40.31
CA SER A 186 21.88 -41.84 -41.70
C SER A 186 20.77 -42.90 -41.77
N GLN A 187 20.68 -43.74 -40.72
CA GLN A 187 19.60 -44.69 -40.51
C GLN A 187 18.27 -44.01 -40.13
N GLU A 188 18.26 -43.05 -39.20
CA GLU A 188 17.07 -42.26 -38.85
C GLU A 188 16.55 -41.44 -40.04
N VAL A 189 17.44 -40.84 -40.85
CA VAL A 189 17.05 -40.13 -42.08
C VAL A 189 16.44 -41.09 -43.09
N ALA A 190 17.00 -42.30 -43.25
CA ALA A 190 16.45 -43.31 -44.15
C ALA A 190 15.09 -43.84 -43.66
N GLU A 191 14.93 -44.02 -42.35
CA GLU A 191 13.67 -44.43 -41.73
C GLU A 191 12.59 -43.35 -41.84
N LEU A 192 12.93 -42.09 -41.56
CA LEU A 192 12.02 -40.96 -41.73
C LEU A 192 11.62 -40.77 -43.19
N LYS A 193 12.55 -40.91 -44.15
CA LYS A 193 12.22 -40.88 -45.58
C LYS A 193 11.26 -42.00 -45.97
N LYS A 194 11.50 -43.23 -45.50
CA LYS A 194 10.56 -44.35 -45.72
C LYS A 194 9.19 -44.08 -45.10
N GLN A 195 9.14 -43.46 -43.92
CA GLN A 195 7.87 -43.09 -43.29
C GLN A 195 7.13 -42.03 -44.11
N VAL A 196 7.82 -41.00 -44.60
CA VAL A 196 7.27 -39.96 -45.47
C VAL A 196 6.75 -40.58 -46.77
N GLU A 197 7.55 -41.39 -47.46
CA GLU A 197 7.12 -42.10 -48.68
C GLU A 197 5.90 -42.99 -48.41
N SER A 198 5.87 -43.69 -47.28
CA SER A 198 4.72 -44.51 -46.91
C SER A 198 3.45 -43.68 -46.63
N ALA A 199 3.61 -42.50 -46.04
CA ALA A 199 2.50 -41.59 -45.73
C ALA A 199 2.00 -40.90 -47.01
N GLU A 200 2.89 -40.50 -47.90
CA GLU A 200 2.57 -39.96 -49.23
C GLU A 200 1.82 -41.00 -50.06
N LEU A 201 2.29 -42.26 -50.07
CA LEU A 201 1.60 -43.35 -50.76
C LEU A 201 0.20 -43.62 -50.18
N LYS A 202 0.06 -43.59 -48.84
CA LYS A 202 -1.25 -43.70 -48.20
C LYS A 202 -2.18 -42.55 -48.58
N ASN A 203 -1.68 -41.32 -48.60
CA ASN A 203 -2.45 -40.13 -49.01
C ASN A 203 -2.84 -40.21 -50.49
N GLN A 204 -1.96 -40.70 -51.36
CA GLN A 204 -2.25 -40.90 -52.77
C GLN A 204 -3.36 -41.94 -52.97
N ARG A 205 -3.23 -43.11 -52.32
CA ARG A 205 -4.28 -44.15 -52.34
C ARG A 205 -5.61 -43.64 -51.79
N LEU A 206 -5.59 -42.82 -50.73
CA LEU A 206 -6.79 -42.22 -50.16
C LEU A 206 -7.47 -41.27 -51.16
N LYS A 207 -6.69 -40.45 -51.88
CA LYS A 207 -7.20 -39.59 -52.96
C LYS A 207 -7.82 -40.40 -54.10
N GLU A 208 -7.17 -41.50 -54.52
CA GLU A 208 -7.68 -42.40 -55.57
C GLU A 208 -8.99 -43.06 -55.15
N VAL A 209 -9.08 -43.56 -53.91
CA VAL A 209 -10.31 -44.14 -53.37
C VAL A 209 -11.41 -43.09 -53.27
N PHE A 210 -11.11 -41.88 -52.80
CA PHE A 210 -12.07 -40.79 -52.73
C PHE A 210 -12.59 -40.41 -54.11
N GLN A 211 -11.70 -40.25 -55.10
CA GLN A 211 -12.10 -39.97 -56.48
C GLN A 211 -12.99 -41.07 -57.05
N THR A 212 -12.63 -42.34 -56.85
CA THR A 212 -13.41 -43.49 -57.29
C THR A 212 -14.80 -43.49 -56.64
N LYS A 213 -14.89 -43.22 -55.34
CA LYS A 213 -16.16 -43.18 -54.61
C LYS A 213 -17.05 -42.00 -55.01
N ILE A 214 -16.47 -40.83 -55.24
CA ILE A 214 -17.24 -39.68 -55.75
C ILE A 214 -17.73 -39.94 -57.18
N GLN A 215 -16.94 -40.57 -58.03
CA GLN A 215 -17.36 -40.96 -59.38
C GLN A 215 -18.47 -42.02 -59.35
N GLU A 216 -18.35 -43.03 -58.48
CA GLU A 216 -19.39 -44.03 -58.24
C GLU A 216 -20.71 -43.37 -57.80
N PHE A 217 -20.64 -42.44 -56.84
CA PHE A 217 -21.79 -41.67 -56.37
C PHE A 217 -22.40 -40.79 -57.48
N ARG A 218 -21.58 -40.04 -58.23
CA ARG A 218 -22.06 -39.22 -59.35
C ARG A 218 -22.75 -40.06 -60.42
N LYS A 219 -22.20 -41.24 -60.74
CA LYS A 219 -22.80 -42.17 -61.71
C LYS A 219 -24.13 -42.73 -61.20
N ALA A 220 -24.22 -43.07 -59.92
CA ALA A 220 -25.46 -43.51 -59.28
C ALA A 220 -26.52 -42.40 -59.31
N CYS A 221 -26.17 -41.18 -58.90
CA CYS A 221 -27.07 -40.01 -58.98
C CYS A 221 -27.53 -39.76 -60.41
N TYR A 222 -26.61 -39.74 -61.39
CA TYR A 222 -26.96 -39.53 -62.79
C TYR A 222 -27.95 -40.58 -63.31
N THR A 223 -27.76 -41.85 -62.95
CA THR A 223 -28.64 -42.95 -63.38
C THR A 223 -30.01 -42.90 -62.70
N LEU A 224 -30.07 -42.48 -61.42
CA LEU A 224 -31.30 -42.48 -60.63
C LEU A 224 -32.15 -41.23 -60.84
N THR A 225 -31.53 -40.05 -60.92
CA THR A 225 -32.23 -38.76 -60.98
C THR A 225 -32.22 -38.14 -62.37
N GLY A 226 -31.37 -38.63 -63.27
CA GLY A 226 -31.15 -38.05 -64.60
C GLY A 226 -30.26 -36.80 -64.58
N TYR A 227 -29.65 -36.42 -63.45
CA TYR A 227 -28.78 -35.23 -63.38
C TYR A 227 -27.34 -35.58 -63.05
N GLN A 228 -26.41 -35.11 -63.88
CA GLN A 228 -24.98 -35.14 -63.62
C GLN A 228 -24.60 -33.91 -62.81
N VAL A 229 -24.06 -34.12 -61.61
CA VAL A 229 -23.66 -33.06 -60.69
C VAL A 229 -22.14 -32.91 -60.68
N ASP A 230 -21.65 -31.80 -61.22
CA ASP A 230 -20.22 -31.46 -61.28
C ASP A 230 -19.89 -30.22 -60.45
N ILE A 231 -18.74 -30.25 -59.77
CA ILE A 231 -18.26 -29.13 -58.95
C ILE A 231 -17.39 -28.25 -59.85
N THR A 232 -17.80 -27.00 -60.09
CA THR A 232 -17.07 -26.07 -60.99
C THR A 232 -16.08 -25.21 -60.22
N ARG A 233 -16.55 -24.52 -59.17
CA ARG A 233 -15.79 -23.65 -58.27
C ARG A 233 -16.22 -23.96 -56.84
N GLU A 234 -15.49 -23.44 -55.85
CA GLU A 234 -15.86 -23.61 -54.44
C GLU A 234 -17.32 -23.17 -54.20
N GLY A 235 -18.15 -24.12 -53.75
CA GLY A 235 -19.57 -23.91 -53.48
C GLY A 235 -20.46 -23.72 -54.73
N GLN A 236 -20.00 -24.06 -55.94
CA GLN A 236 -20.83 -24.03 -57.15
C GLN A 236 -20.96 -25.42 -57.79
N TYR A 237 -22.20 -25.81 -58.05
CA TYR A 237 -22.59 -27.11 -58.58
C TYR A 237 -23.28 -26.93 -59.93
N ARG A 238 -22.69 -27.49 -60.97
CA ARG A 238 -23.26 -27.57 -62.31
C ARG A 238 -24.08 -28.85 -62.42
N LEU A 239 -25.33 -28.71 -62.80
CA LEU A 239 -26.25 -29.80 -63.11
C LEU A 239 -26.46 -29.85 -64.62
N THR A 240 -26.19 -31.01 -65.21
CA THR A 240 -26.49 -31.32 -66.61
C THR A 240 -27.52 -32.43 -66.65
N SER A 241 -28.63 -32.22 -67.36
CA SER A 241 -29.67 -33.23 -67.50
C SER A 241 -29.27 -34.31 -68.50
N MET A 242 -29.68 -35.55 -68.25
CA MET A 242 -29.56 -36.67 -69.18
C MET A 242 -30.32 -36.42 -70.50
N TYR A 243 -31.38 -35.61 -70.43
CA TYR A 243 -32.25 -35.26 -71.55
C TYR A 243 -31.97 -33.84 -72.07
N ALA A 244 -30.77 -33.31 -71.84
CA ALA A 244 -30.38 -31.98 -72.34
C ALA A 244 -30.39 -31.96 -73.89
N GLU A 245 -31.03 -30.94 -74.47
CA GLU A 245 -31.15 -30.76 -75.93
C GLU A 245 -29.79 -30.35 -76.54
N HIS A 246 -29.04 -29.51 -75.83
CA HIS A 246 -27.69 -29.09 -76.20
C HIS A 246 -26.65 -29.41 -75.12
N LYS A 247 -25.40 -29.61 -75.54
CA LYS A 247 -24.28 -29.93 -74.62
C LYS A 247 -23.97 -28.79 -73.63
N ASP A 248 -24.37 -27.57 -73.97
CA ASP A 248 -24.17 -26.37 -73.16
C ASP A 248 -25.33 -26.11 -72.18
N ASP A 249 -26.41 -26.89 -72.27
CA ASP A 249 -27.58 -26.76 -71.41
C ASP A 249 -27.26 -27.28 -70.01
N CYS A 250 -27.04 -26.34 -69.11
CA CYS A 250 -26.72 -26.63 -67.73
C CYS A 250 -27.34 -25.61 -66.78
N LEU A 251 -27.68 -26.12 -65.59
CA LEU A 251 -28.07 -25.30 -64.46
C LEU A 251 -26.87 -25.17 -63.54
N VAL A 252 -26.69 -23.99 -62.93
CA VAL A 252 -25.60 -23.79 -61.96
C VAL A 252 -26.22 -23.34 -60.66
N PHE A 253 -26.02 -24.10 -59.60
CA PHE A 253 -26.44 -23.76 -58.25
C PHE A 253 -25.24 -23.32 -57.43
N LYS A 254 -25.42 -22.30 -56.60
CA LYS A 254 -24.44 -21.82 -55.63
C LYS A 254 -24.93 -22.10 -54.23
N ALA A 255 -24.09 -22.73 -53.41
CA ALA A 255 -24.33 -22.86 -51.98
C ALA A 255 -24.25 -21.47 -51.33
N ALA A 256 -25.35 -21.06 -50.68
CA ALA A 256 -25.47 -19.84 -49.91
C ALA A 256 -25.60 -20.18 -48.41
N GLY A 257 -24.93 -19.36 -47.56
CA GLY A 257 -24.95 -19.48 -46.10
C GLY A 257 -23.71 -20.16 -45.48
N PRO A 258 -23.51 -20.03 -44.15
CA PRO A 258 -22.30 -20.47 -43.43
C PRO A 258 -22.06 -21.98 -43.40
N SER A 259 -23.01 -22.78 -43.88
CA SER A 259 -22.94 -24.25 -43.89
C SER A 259 -23.37 -24.88 -45.23
N GLY A 260 -23.56 -24.07 -46.28
CA GLY A 260 -24.06 -24.53 -47.58
C GLY A 260 -25.49 -25.11 -47.56
N ALA A 261 -26.28 -24.77 -46.53
CA ALA A 261 -27.60 -25.33 -46.29
C ALA A 261 -28.66 -24.86 -47.30
N THR A 262 -28.46 -23.71 -47.94
CA THR A 262 -29.37 -23.19 -48.98
C THR A 262 -28.66 -23.16 -50.33
N MET A 263 -29.35 -23.59 -51.38
CA MET A 263 -28.83 -23.59 -52.75
C MET A 263 -29.59 -22.54 -53.56
N GLN A 264 -28.87 -21.66 -54.25
CA GLN A 264 -29.44 -20.62 -55.10
C GLN A 264 -29.12 -20.89 -56.56
N LEU A 265 -30.12 -20.83 -57.44
CA LEU A 265 -29.91 -20.96 -58.88
C LEU A 265 -29.24 -19.69 -59.42
N LEU A 266 -28.13 -19.86 -60.14
CA LEU A 266 -27.50 -18.81 -60.93
C LEU A 266 -28.12 -18.78 -62.32
N GLU A 267 -28.26 -17.58 -62.87
CA GLU A 267 -28.78 -17.41 -64.22
C GLU A 267 -27.81 -17.98 -65.27
N THR A 268 -28.26 -19.02 -65.96
CA THR A 268 -27.59 -19.60 -67.14
C THR A 268 -28.44 -19.36 -68.40
N ALA A 269 -27.86 -19.58 -69.59
CA ALA A 269 -28.62 -19.51 -70.84
C ALA A 269 -29.81 -20.48 -70.84
N PHE A 270 -29.63 -21.66 -70.26
CA PHE A 270 -30.68 -22.66 -70.10
C PHE A 270 -31.71 -22.29 -69.02
N SER A 271 -31.30 -21.71 -67.88
CA SER A 271 -32.26 -21.21 -66.89
C SER A 271 -33.24 -20.18 -67.49
N ARG A 272 -32.77 -19.36 -68.44
CA ARG A 272 -33.60 -18.40 -69.17
C ARG A 272 -34.61 -19.02 -70.15
N SER A 273 -34.43 -20.27 -70.56
CA SER A 273 -35.38 -20.94 -71.47
C SER A 273 -36.57 -21.58 -70.74
N VAL A 274 -36.49 -21.71 -69.40
CA VAL A 274 -37.55 -22.30 -68.56
C VAL A 274 -38.03 -21.37 -67.43
N PRO A 275 -38.39 -20.10 -67.73
CA PRO A 275 -38.74 -19.11 -66.70
C PRO A 275 -40.01 -19.48 -65.91
N GLU A 276 -40.98 -20.13 -66.56
CA GLU A 276 -42.24 -20.52 -65.93
C GLU A 276 -42.03 -21.57 -64.83
N LEU A 277 -41.19 -22.58 -65.10
CA LEU A 277 -40.83 -23.62 -64.13
C LEU A 277 -40.02 -23.04 -62.96
N VAL A 278 -39.10 -22.11 -63.25
CA VAL A 278 -38.33 -21.40 -62.21
C VAL A 278 -39.26 -20.57 -61.32
N GLN A 279 -40.17 -19.80 -61.90
CA GLN A 279 -41.08 -18.95 -61.14
C GLN A 279 -42.05 -19.77 -60.27
N LEU A 280 -42.59 -20.86 -60.81
CA LEU A 280 -43.55 -21.68 -60.07
C LEU A 280 -42.87 -22.53 -58.99
N HIS A 281 -41.81 -23.25 -59.31
CA HIS A 281 -41.22 -24.23 -58.39
C HIS A 281 -40.13 -23.67 -57.48
N LEU A 282 -39.33 -22.70 -57.96
CA LEU A 282 -38.25 -22.10 -57.15
C LEU A 282 -38.70 -20.83 -56.41
N LEU A 283 -39.50 -19.96 -57.03
CA LEU A 283 -39.94 -18.71 -56.36
C LEU A 283 -41.22 -18.89 -55.53
N ALA A 284 -42.24 -19.58 -56.06
CA ALA A 284 -43.51 -19.72 -55.35
C ALA A 284 -43.53 -20.90 -54.36
N GLN A 285 -42.93 -22.04 -54.74
CA GLN A 285 -42.92 -23.27 -53.92
C GLN A 285 -41.64 -23.48 -53.11
N ASP A 286 -40.58 -22.69 -53.36
CA ASP A 286 -39.27 -22.77 -52.69
C ASP A 286 -38.69 -24.20 -52.63
N SER A 287 -38.84 -24.99 -53.69
CA SER A 287 -38.47 -26.40 -53.71
C SER A 287 -37.66 -26.77 -54.95
N ILE A 288 -36.35 -26.92 -54.76
CA ILE A 288 -35.41 -27.39 -55.80
C ILE A 288 -35.74 -28.80 -56.27
N PRO A 289 -36.07 -29.78 -55.39
CA PRO A 289 -36.48 -31.10 -55.86
C PRO A 289 -37.72 -31.05 -56.76
N ALA A 290 -38.74 -30.25 -56.42
CA ALA A 290 -39.94 -30.11 -57.24
C ALA A 290 -39.60 -29.51 -58.62
N PHE A 291 -38.75 -28.48 -58.64
CA PHE A 291 -38.27 -27.87 -59.88
C PHE A 291 -37.52 -28.87 -60.77
N LEU A 292 -36.53 -29.59 -60.23
CA LEU A 292 -35.73 -30.54 -60.99
C LEU A 292 -36.57 -31.71 -61.51
N SER A 293 -37.53 -32.21 -60.72
CA SER A 293 -38.45 -33.26 -61.16
C SER A 293 -39.36 -32.80 -62.30
N ALA A 294 -39.98 -31.61 -62.18
CA ALA A 294 -40.82 -31.05 -63.24
C ALA A 294 -40.02 -30.81 -64.53
N LEU A 295 -38.80 -30.27 -64.39
CA LEU A 295 -37.90 -30.05 -65.52
C LEU A 295 -37.46 -31.36 -66.20
N THR A 296 -37.20 -32.42 -65.43
CA THR A 296 -36.86 -33.74 -66.01
C THR A 296 -38.02 -34.27 -66.84
N LEU A 297 -39.26 -34.15 -66.35
CA LEU A 297 -40.45 -34.59 -67.09
C LEU A 297 -40.68 -33.76 -68.36
N ASP A 298 -40.48 -32.44 -68.30
CA ASP A 298 -40.57 -31.56 -69.47
C ASP A 298 -39.51 -31.90 -70.53
N LEU A 299 -38.24 -32.00 -70.14
CA LEU A 299 -37.16 -32.39 -71.06
C LEU A 299 -37.37 -33.79 -71.65
N PHE A 300 -37.82 -34.75 -70.84
CA PHE A 300 -38.14 -36.08 -71.32
C PHE A 300 -39.30 -36.05 -72.32
N SER A 301 -40.34 -35.26 -72.07
CA SER A 301 -41.46 -35.08 -73.00
C SER A 301 -40.97 -34.48 -74.33
N ARG A 302 -40.12 -33.45 -74.29
CA ARG A 302 -39.57 -32.83 -75.50
C ARG A 302 -38.71 -33.81 -76.32
N GLN A 303 -37.98 -34.69 -75.66
CA GLN A 303 -37.16 -35.70 -76.35
C GLN A 303 -37.97 -36.89 -76.91
N THR A 304 -39.15 -37.16 -76.35
CA THR A 304 -40.05 -38.26 -76.79
C THR A 304 -41.14 -37.81 -77.76
N VAL A 305 -41.37 -36.51 -77.91
CA VAL A 305 -42.20 -35.94 -78.99
C VAL A 305 -41.37 -35.96 -80.27
N ALA A 306 -41.42 -37.11 -80.95
CA ALA A 306 -41.04 -37.27 -82.36
C ALA A 306 -42.21 -36.92 -83.28
#